data_AF-A0A2M8Y4N0-F1
#
_entry.id   AF-A0A2M8Y4N0-F1
#
_cell.length_a   1.000
_cell.length_b   1.000
_cell.length_c   1.000
_cell.angle_alpha   90.00
_cell.angle_beta   90.00
_cell.angle_gamma   90.00
#
_symmetry.space_group_name_H-M   'P 1'
#
loop_
_entity.id
_entity.type
_entity.pdbx_description
1 polymer ?
#
loop_
_entity_poly.entity_id
_entity_poly.type
_entity_poly.pdbx_seq_one_letter_code
_entity_poly.pdbx_strand_id
1 'polypeptide(L)'
;MILYVFFYTFNMPQIIENMNNELTYSQIQDLKNKIKAGAFDIDFEKNNLICLGFEQQTAKELVMDVIRSYKYDLLSKANEKRDYNDRNIIALGLAIVSSISVAVLGGNSVSMILLSIVLACFAGYYGHPKKAIPAMIGFTIGAIIMPFACQFYFNSRNAFVNIELLIPIFISFGPALLIKYLLSKIMYSED
;
A
#
# COMPACT_ATOMS: atom_id res chain seq x y z
N MET A 1 -43.73 47.90 -46.53
CA MET A 1 -42.72 48.89 -46.11
C MET A 1 -42.72 48.90 -44.59
N ILE A 2 -41.66 48.31 -43.99
CA ILE A 2 -41.27 48.41 -42.56
C ILE A 2 -42.23 47.67 -41.59
N LEU A 3 -41.90 46.62 -40.82
CA LEU A 3 -40.67 46.04 -40.28
C LEU A 3 -40.71 44.51 -40.52
N TYR A 4 -39.68 43.82 -41.03
CA TYR A 4 -38.36 43.53 -40.41
C TYR A 4 -38.42 42.78 -39.08
N VAL A 5 -37.81 41.58 -39.09
CA VAL A 5 -37.28 40.85 -37.94
C VAL A 5 -38.32 40.21 -37.01
N PHE A 6 -38.60 38.91 -37.15
CA PHE A 6 -38.67 38.08 -35.93
C PHE A 6 -38.53 36.56 -36.10
N PHE A 7 -38.57 35.95 -37.28
CA PHE A 7 -38.35 34.50 -37.37
C PHE A 7 -37.54 34.10 -38.61
N TYR A 8 -36.28 34.58 -38.65
CA TYR A 8 -35.22 33.78 -39.27
C TYR A 8 -34.95 32.58 -38.35
N THR A 9 -34.50 31.47 -38.94
CA THR A 9 -33.73 30.40 -38.27
C THR A 9 -34.47 29.53 -37.25
N PHE A 10 -35.19 28.52 -37.73
CA PHE A 10 -35.25 27.21 -37.07
C PHE A 10 -34.95 26.13 -38.12
N ASN A 11 -33.74 26.19 -38.68
CA ASN A 11 -32.56 25.44 -38.22
C ASN A 11 -32.70 23.95 -38.57
N MET A 12 -32.08 23.64 -39.70
CA MET A 12 -31.74 22.31 -40.23
C MET A 12 -31.30 21.35 -39.12
N PRO A 13 -31.44 20.03 -39.32
CA PRO A 13 -30.84 19.03 -38.45
C PRO A 13 -29.34 19.29 -38.38
N GLN A 14 -28.90 19.88 -37.27
CA GLN A 14 -27.50 20.03 -36.93
C GLN A 14 -26.98 18.61 -36.75
N ILE A 15 -26.19 18.20 -37.74
CA ILE A 15 -25.18 17.16 -37.63
C ILE A 15 -24.37 17.51 -36.38
N ILE A 16 -24.66 16.83 -35.27
CA ILE A 16 -23.77 16.87 -34.10
C ILE A 16 -22.60 15.96 -34.46
N GLU A 17 -21.65 16.50 -35.22
CA GLU A 17 -20.26 16.09 -35.16
C GLU A 17 -19.79 16.32 -33.72
N ASN A 18 -20.02 15.35 -32.84
CA ASN A 18 -19.27 15.25 -31.61
C ASN A 18 -17.93 14.61 -31.95
N MET A 19 -16.99 15.43 -32.44
CA MET A 19 -15.55 15.12 -32.48
C MET A 19 -14.94 15.09 -31.06
N ASN A 20 -15.60 14.43 -30.10
CA ASN A 20 -14.95 14.04 -28.86
C ASN A 20 -14.44 12.62 -29.06
N ASN A 21 -13.22 12.50 -29.60
CA ASN A 21 -12.49 11.23 -29.70
C ASN A 21 -12.05 10.67 -28.33
N GLU A 22 -12.63 11.17 -27.24
CA GLU A 22 -12.27 10.84 -25.86
C GLU A 22 -13.49 10.32 -25.11
N LEU A 23 -13.30 9.22 -24.38
CA LEU A 23 -14.29 8.66 -23.45
C LEU A 23 -14.54 9.64 -22.29
N THR A 24 -15.80 9.83 -21.92
CA THR A 24 -16.16 10.61 -20.74
C THR A 24 -15.69 9.88 -19.47
N TYR A 25 -15.33 10.63 -18.41
CA TYR A 25 -14.86 10.07 -17.13
C TYR A 25 -15.81 9.00 -16.55
N SER A 26 -17.13 9.20 -16.66
CA SER A 26 -18.15 8.24 -16.24
C SER A 26 -18.07 6.91 -17.02
N GLN A 27 -17.85 6.97 -18.33
CA GLN A 27 -17.74 5.78 -19.19
C GLN A 27 -16.46 4.99 -18.89
N ILE A 28 -15.37 5.68 -18.58
CA ILE A 28 -14.11 5.05 -18.13
C ILE A 28 -14.33 4.32 -16.79
N GLN A 29 -15.06 4.95 -15.87
CA GLN A 29 -15.31 4.38 -14.55
C GLN A 29 -16.25 3.16 -14.62
N ASP A 30 -17.26 3.20 -15.49
CA ASP A 30 -18.14 2.06 -15.77
C ASP A 30 -17.39 0.91 -16.42
N LEU A 31 -16.51 1.18 -17.41
CA LEU A 31 -15.62 0.14 -17.96
C LEU A 31 -14.73 -0.45 -16.88
N LYS A 32 -14.07 0.38 -16.05
CA LYS A 32 -13.23 -0.10 -14.94
C LYS A 32 -14.02 -0.94 -13.92
N ASN A 33 -15.27 -0.59 -13.64
CA ASN A 33 -16.15 -1.36 -12.76
C ASN A 33 -16.59 -2.69 -13.38
N LYS A 34 -16.91 -2.72 -14.68
CA LYS A 34 -17.20 -3.96 -15.41
C LYS A 34 -15.98 -4.90 -15.46
N ILE A 35 -14.79 -4.34 -15.66
CA ILE A 35 -13.52 -5.10 -15.62
C ILE A 35 -13.29 -5.69 -14.23
N LYS A 36 -13.53 -4.92 -13.15
CA LYS A 36 -13.48 -5.43 -11.77
C LYS A 36 -14.48 -6.55 -11.49
N ALA A 37 -15.69 -6.45 -12.05
CA ALA A 37 -16.76 -7.42 -11.84
C ALA A 37 -16.61 -8.70 -12.68
N GLY A 38 -15.62 -8.78 -13.59
CA GLY A 38 -15.42 -9.94 -14.47
C GLY A 38 -16.47 -10.07 -15.58
N ALA A 39 -17.37 -9.10 -15.74
CA ALA A 39 -18.42 -9.07 -16.76
C ALA A 39 -17.99 -8.28 -18.03
N PHE A 40 -16.68 -8.06 -18.19
CA PHE A 40 -16.14 -7.25 -19.27
C PHE A 40 -15.87 -8.11 -20.51
N ASP A 41 -16.64 -7.84 -21.56
CA ASP A 41 -16.44 -8.41 -22.89
C ASP A 41 -15.98 -7.30 -23.85
N ILE A 42 -14.78 -7.50 -24.43
CA ILE A 42 -14.11 -6.54 -25.31
C ILE A 42 -14.94 -6.28 -26.56
N ASP A 43 -15.57 -7.30 -27.13
CA ASP A 43 -16.33 -7.19 -28.36
C ASP A 43 -17.70 -6.55 -28.11
N PHE A 44 -18.32 -6.84 -26.96
CA PHE A 44 -19.55 -6.17 -26.54
C PHE A 44 -19.34 -4.68 -26.30
N GLU A 45 -18.29 -4.29 -25.58
CA GLU A 45 -18.07 -2.89 -25.23
C GLU A 45 -17.56 -2.07 -26.43
N LYS A 46 -16.79 -2.69 -27.33
CA LYS A 46 -16.43 -2.12 -28.64
C LYS A 46 -17.67 -1.84 -29.48
N ASN A 47 -18.60 -2.79 -29.57
CA ASN A 47 -19.85 -2.60 -30.32
C ASN A 47 -20.74 -1.53 -29.67
N ASN A 48 -20.75 -1.42 -28.35
CA ASN A 48 -21.49 -0.38 -27.64
C ASN A 48 -20.93 1.02 -27.95
N LEU A 49 -19.60 1.16 -28.02
CA LEU A 49 -18.95 2.41 -28.43
C LEU A 49 -19.18 2.76 -29.91
N ILE A 50 -19.23 1.76 -30.79
CA ILE A 50 -19.60 1.96 -32.21
C ILE A 50 -21.06 2.43 -32.32
N CYS A 51 -21.98 1.84 -31.56
CA CYS A 51 -23.39 2.28 -31.50
C CYS A 51 -23.56 3.72 -30.96
N LEU A 52 -22.60 4.21 -30.18
CA LEU A 52 -22.57 5.59 -29.68
C LEU A 52 -21.99 6.60 -30.68
N GLY A 53 -21.62 6.16 -31.89
CA GLY A 53 -21.15 7.01 -32.98
C GLY A 53 -19.64 7.10 -33.11
N PHE A 54 -18.87 6.28 -32.39
CA PHE A 54 -17.42 6.23 -32.53
C PHE A 54 -17.00 5.35 -33.73
N GLU A 55 -15.96 5.79 -34.44
CA GLU A 55 -15.38 5.03 -35.54
C GLU A 55 -14.77 3.71 -35.03
N GLN A 56 -14.92 2.62 -35.80
CA GLN A 56 -14.58 1.25 -35.38
C GLN A 56 -13.11 1.09 -34.94
N GLN A 57 -12.19 1.85 -35.54
CA GLN A 57 -10.79 1.88 -35.13
C GLN A 57 -10.59 2.61 -33.80
N THR A 58 -11.17 3.81 -33.65
CA THR A 58 -11.08 4.64 -32.44
C THR A 58 -11.71 3.95 -31.23
N ALA A 59 -12.86 3.29 -31.41
CA ALA A 59 -13.51 2.52 -30.35
C ALA A 59 -12.64 1.36 -29.83
N LYS A 60 -11.92 0.67 -30.73
CA LYS A 60 -11.00 -0.42 -30.37
C LYS A 60 -9.80 0.11 -29.57
N GLU A 61 -9.23 1.23 -30.00
CA GLU A 61 -8.09 1.86 -29.30
C GLU A 61 -8.49 2.35 -27.91
N LEU A 62 -9.62 3.05 -27.78
CA LEU A 62 -10.15 3.55 -26.51
C LEU A 62 -10.40 2.42 -25.49
N VAL A 63 -10.99 1.31 -25.92
CA VAL A 63 -11.21 0.13 -25.06
C VAL A 63 -9.88 -0.50 -24.64
N MET A 64 -8.92 -0.64 -25.57
CA MET A 64 -7.60 -1.18 -25.26
C MET A 64 -6.82 -0.29 -24.29
N ASP A 65 -6.91 1.03 -24.41
CA ASP A 65 -6.25 1.97 -23.51
C ASP A 65 -6.83 1.93 -22.09
N VAL A 66 -8.14 1.77 -21.95
CA VAL A 66 -8.77 1.58 -20.62
C VAL A 66 -8.30 0.27 -19.99
N ILE A 67 -8.22 -0.83 -20.75
CA ILE A 67 -7.69 -2.11 -20.26
C ILE A 67 -6.21 -1.97 -19.86
N ARG A 68 -5.41 -1.27 -20.66
CA ARG A 68 -3.99 -1.05 -20.42
C ARG A 68 -3.76 -0.21 -19.18
N SER A 69 -4.50 0.89 -19.03
CA SER A 69 -4.52 1.75 -17.84
C SER A 69 -4.91 0.94 -16.60
N TYR A 70 -5.95 0.11 -16.69
CA TYR A 70 -6.39 -0.71 -15.56
C TYR A 70 -5.36 -1.78 -15.17
N LYS A 71 -4.72 -2.45 -16.14
CA LYS A 71 -3.61 -3.38 -15.88
C LYS A 71 -2.42 -2.68 -15.25
N TYR A 72 -2.09 -1.47 -15.72
CA TYR A 72 -1.01 -0.67 -15.15
C TYR A 72 -1.33 -0.24 -13.71
N ASP A 73 -2.56 0.18 -13.42
CA ASP A 73 -3.02 0.49 -12.05
C ASP A 73 -2.91 -0.73 -11.12
N LEU A 74 -3.29 -1.93 -11.60
CA LEU A 74 -3.18 -3.17 -10.82
C LEU A 74 -1.72 -3.56 -10.58
N LEU A 75 -0.86 -3.48 -11.59
CA LEU A 75 0.57 -3.74 -11.48
C LEU A 75 1.25 -2.73 -10.54
N SER A 76 0.92 -1.45 -10.68
CA SER A 76 1.42 -0.38 -9.81
C SER A 76 1.03 -0.63 -8.36
N LYS A 77 -0.25 -0.93 -8.08
CA LYS A 77 -0.72 -1.28 -6.73
C LYS A 77 -0.10 -2.56 -6.19
N ALA A 78 0.16 -3.56 -7.04
CA ALA A 78 0.84 -4.79 -6.63
C ALA A 78 2.31 -4.53 -6.28
N ASN A 79 3.00 -3.71 -7.06
CA ASN A 79 4.38 -3.32 -6.82
C ASN A 79 4.51 -2.45 -5.56
N GLU A 80 3.61 -1.47 -5.36
CA GLU A 80 3.60 -0.65 -4.16
C GLU A 80 3.37 -1.48 -2.88
N LYS A 81 2.50 -2.50 -2.95
CA LYS A 81 2.31 -3.45 -1.85
C LYS A 81 3.53 -4.32 -1.59
N ARG A 82 4.24 -4.75 -2.65
CA ARG A 82 5.50 -5.50 -2.52
C ARG A 82 6.58 -4.66 -1.88
N ASP A 83 6.81 -3.45 -2.40
CA ASP A 83 7.80 -2.51 -1.85
C ASP A 83 7.51 -2.16 -0.39
N TYR A 84 6.23 -1.98 -0.03
CA TYR A 84 5.84 -1.77 1.36
C TYR A 84 6.14 -2.99 2.24
N ASN A 85 5.86 -4.20 1.76
CA ASN A 85 6.11 -5.42 2.51
C ASN A 85 7.61 -5.69 2.68
N ASP A 86 8.41 -5.44 1.65
CA ASP A 86 9.86 -5.60 1.69
C ASP A 86 10.48 -4.61 2.68
N ARG A 87 10.06 -3.35 2.67
CA ARG A 87 10.50 -2.34 3.66
C ARG A 87 10.13 -2.73 5.08
N ASN A 88 8.94 -3.29 5.30
CA ASN A 88 8.50 -3.77 6.61
C ASN A 88 9.38 -4.94 7.11
N ILE A 89 9.65 -5.92 6.25
CA ILE A 89 10.51 -7.07 6.60
C ILE A 89 11.93 -6.60 6.92
N ILE A 90 12.49 -5.70 6.11
CA ILE A 90 13.82 -5.13 6.33
C ILE A 90 13.88 -4.36 7.65
N ALA A 91 12.86 -3.55 7.95
CA ALA A 91 12.79 -2.79 9.20
C ALA A 91 12.67 -3.70 10.43
N LEU A 92 11.82 -4.73 10.38
CA LEU A 92 11.72 -5.73 11.43
C LEU A 92 13.05 -6.45 11.64
N GLY A 93 13.69 -6.88 10.54
CA GLY A 93 14.99 -7.52 10.57
C GLY A 93 16.06 -6.62 11.20
N LEU A 94 16.11 -5.35 10.81
CA LEU A 94 17.03 -4.36 11.37
C LEU A 94 16.83 -4.20 12.87
N ALA A 95 15.58 -4.05 13.32
CA ALA A 95 15.24 -3.89 14.74
C ALA A 95 15.60 -5.13 15.57
N ILE A 96 15.38 -6.34 15.03
CA ILE A 96 15.73 -7.60 15.71
C ILE A 96 17.26 -7.75 15.78
N VAL A 97 17.96 -7.59 14.65
CA VAL A 97 19.42 -7.74 14.59
C VAL A 97 20.11 -6.72 15.48
N SER A 98 19.72 -5.44 15.45
CA SER A 98 20.31 -4.40 16.30
C SER A 98 20.09 -4.71 17.78
N SER A 99 18.89 -5.17 18.16
CA SER A 99 18.55 -5.51 19.54
C SER A 99 19.32 -6.74 20.04
N ILE A 100 19.50 -7.75 19.20
CA ILE A 100 20.31 -8.93 19.52
C ILE A 100 21.77 -8.56 19.67
N SER A 101 22.32 -7.77 18.73
CA SER A 101 23.71 -7.32 18.80
C SER A 101 23.98 -6.57 20.10
N VAL A 102 23.04 -5.71 20.53
CA VAL A 102 23.14 -5.00 21.81
C VAL A 102 23.00 -5.95 23.01
N ALA A 103 22.05 -6.88 22.98
CA ALA A 103 21.85 -7.84 24.06
C ALA A 103 23.04 -8.80 24.26
N VAL A 104 23.71 -9.19 23.17
CA VAL A 104 24.83 -10.14 23.19
C VAL A 104 26.18 -9.44 23.41
N LEU A 105 26.44 -8.31 22.75
CA LEU A 105 27.73 -7.61 22.81
C LEU A 105 27.79 -6.48 23.84
N GLY A 106 26.66 -5.81 24.08
CA GLY A 106 26.57 -4.64 24.97
C GLY A 106 26.20 -4.97 26.42
N GLY A 107 25.67 -6.16 26.68
CA GLY A 107 25.12 -6.52 28.00
C GLY A 107 24.02 -5.56 28.46
N ASN A 108 23.93 -5.29 29.76
CA ASN A 108 22.99 -4.30 30.35
C ASN A 108 23.53 -2.85 30.32
N SER A 109 24.48 -2.55 29.44
CA SER A 109 25.02 -1.20 29.33
C SER A 109 23.93 -0.24 28.84
N VAL A 110 23.53 0.70 29.70
CA VAL A 110 22.44 1.67 29.44
C VAL A 110 22.66 2.41 28.11
N SER A 111 23.91 2.75 27.77
CA SER A 111 24.27 3.42 26.52
C SER A 111 23.98 2.58 25.27
N MET A 112 24.27 1.27 25.30
CA MET A 112 24.00 0.35 24.20
C MET A 112 22.49 0.10 24.04
N ILE A 113 21.75 0.00 25.15
CA ILE A 113 20.28 -0.11 25.12
C ILE A 113 19.67 1.14 24.48
N LEU A 114 20.16 2.33 24.84
CA LEU A 114 19.69 3.59 24.28
C LEU A 114 19.95 3.67 22.77
N LEU A 115 21.11 3.20 22.32
CA LEU A 115 21.43 3.10 20.90
C LEU A 115 20.52 2.11 20.16
N SER A 116 20.18 0.97 20.78
CA SER A 116 19.20 0.01 20.24
C SER A 116 17.82 0.63 20.06
N ILE A 117 17.35 1.39 21.06
CA ILE A 117 16.06 2.10 21.01
C ILE A 117 16.02 3.09 19.86
N VAL A 118 17.07 3.89 19.68
CA VAL A 118 17.15 4.86 18.59
C VAL A 118 17.06 4.15 17.23
N LEU A 119 17.83 3.06 17.04
CA LEU A 119 17.79 2.27 15.81
C LEU A 119 16.42 1.62 15.57
N ALA A 120 15.77 1.11 16.63
CA ALA A 120 14.44 0.50 16.54
C ALA A 120 13.35 1.53 16.20
N CYS A 121 13.45 2.75 16.73
CA CYS A 121 12.61 3.87 16.35
C CYS A 121 12.78 4.23 14.86
N PHE A 122 14.03 4.38 14.40
CA PHE A 122 14.30 4.67 12.99
C PHE A 122 13.80 3.56 12.07
N ALA A 123 13.99 2.30 12.46
CA ALA A 123 13.47 1.14 11.74
C ALA A 123 11.94 1.18 11.66
N GLY A 124 11.26 1.46 12.77
CA GLY A 124 9.79 1.55 12.84
C GLY A 124 9.23 2.65 11.96
N TYR A 125 9.88 3.82 11.96
CA TYR A 125 9.49 4.94 11.11
C TYR A 125 9.69 4.63 9.62
N TYR A 126 10.84 4.06 9.25
CA TYR A 126 11.17 3.76 7.85
C TYR A 126 10.36 2.60 7.27
N GLY A 127 10.14 1.54 8.05
CA GLY A 127 9.41 0.34 7.62
C GLY A 127 7.90 0.51 7.55
N HIS A 128 7.33 1.45 8.29
CA HIS A 128 5.89 1.67 8.36
C HIS A 128 5.48 3.13 8.15
N PRO A 129 5.69 3.70 6.94
CA PRO A 129 5.38 5.11 6.70
C PRO A 129 3.90 5.48 6.96
N LYS A 130 2.96 4.56 6.67
CA LYS A 130 1.52 4.79 6.92
C LYS A 130 1.13 4.73 8.40
N LYS A 131 1.88 3.98 9.23
CA LYS A 131 1.54 3.68 10.63
C LYS A 131 2.81 3.73 11.49
N ALA A 132 3.52 4.85 11.39
CA ALA A 132 4.85 5.01 11.95
C ALA A 132 4.85 5.00 13.48
N ILE A 133 3.92 5.73 14.11
CA ILE A 133 3.87 5.87 15.58
C ILE A 133 3.68 4.50 16.28
N PRO A 134 2.67 3.66 15.93
CA PRO A 134 2.53 2.33 16.51
C PRO A 134 3.74 1.43 16.26
N ALA A 135 4.36 1.53 15.09
CA ALA A 135 5.53 0.73 14.74
C ALA A 135 6.76 1.12 15.54
N MET A 136 7.01 2.42 15.73
CA MET A 136 8.10 2.94 16.57
C MET A 136 7.95 2.46 18.01
N ILE A 137 6.75 2.60 18.58
CA ILE A 137 6.47 2.19 19.97
C ILE A 137 6.63 0.68 20.12
N GLY A 138 6.06 -0.11 19.21
CA GLY A 138 6.20 -1.57 19.22
C GLY A 138 7.66 -2.02 19.13
N PHE A 139 8.42 -1.51 18.16
CA PHE A 139 9.83 -1.92 18.03
C PHE A 139 10.70 -1.44 19.18
N THR A 140 10.40 -0.26 19.77
CA THR A 140 11.08 0.23 20.97
C THR A 140 10.85 -0.69 22.16
N ILE A 141 9.60 -1.12 22.39
CA ILE A 141 9.28 -2.04 23.48
C ILE A 141 10.03 -3.38 23.30
N GLY A 142 10.07 -3.90 22.07
CA GLY A 142 10.86 -5.09 21.75
C GLY A 142 12.35 -4.89 22.06
N ALA A 143 12.93 -3.79 21.59
CA ALA A 143 14.34 -3.46 21.79
C ALA A 143 14.72 -3.31 23.28
N ILE A 144 13.82 -2.75 24.10
CA ILE A 144 14.01 -2.64 25.55
C ILE A 144 13.94 -4.00 26.23
N ILE A 145 12.96 -4.84 25.88
CA ILE A 145 12.73 -6.13 26.53
C ILE A 145 13.80 -7.16 26.12
N MET A 146 14.34 -7.07 24.91
CA MET A 146 15.32 -8.02 24.36
C MET A 146 16.52 -8.31 25.29
N PRO A 147 17.28 -7.33 25.80
CA PRO A 147 18.41 -7.59 26.71
C PRO A 147 17.98 -8.33 27.98
N PHE A 148 16.83 -7.98 28.55
CA PHE A 148 16.29 -8.68 29.73
C PHE A 148 15.83 -10.10 29.41
N ALA A 149 15.20 -10.32 28.24
CA ALA A 149 14.78 -11.63 27.78
C ALA A 149 15.99 -12.55 27.53
N CYS A 150 17.06 -12.04 26.91
CA CYS A 150 18.31 -12.75 26.75
C CYS A 150 18.93 -13.12 28.10
N GLN A 151 19.04 -12.17 29.04
CA GLN A 151 19.57 -12.47 30.36
C GLN A 151 18.73 -13.50 31.11
N PHE A 152 17.41 -13.34 31.14
CA PHE A 152 16.51 -14.28 31.80
C PHE A 152 16.64 -15.70 31.22
N TYR A 153 16.71 -15.81 29.89
CA TYR A 153 16.78 -17.11 29.21
C TYR A 153 18.16 -17.77 29.36
N PHE A 154 19.26 -17.01 29.23
CA PHE A 154 20.62 -17.55 29.28
C PHE A 154 21.16 -17.75 30.70
N ASN A 155 20.63 -17.08 31.72
CA ASN A 155 21.09 -17.20 33.11
C ASN A 155 20.94 -18.62 33.72
N SER A 156 20.24 -19.54 33.05
CA SER A 156 20.05 -20.92 33.52
C SER A 156 20.73 -21.99 32.65
N ARG A 157 21.55 -21.64 31.66
CA ARG A 157 22.14 -22.61 30.71
C ARG A 157 23.63 -22.39 30.44
N ASN A 158 24.40 -23.48 30.52
CA ASN A 158 25.86 -23.50 30.29
C ASN A 158 26.26 -23.85 28.84
N ALA A 159 25.32 -24.21 27.97
CA ALA A 159 25.59 -24.60 26.59
C ALA A 159 24.65 -23.88 25.63
N PHE A 160 25.22 -23.19 24.64
CA PHE A 160 24.48 -22.49 23.60
C PHE A 160 24.15 -23.47 22.46
N VAL A 161 22.86 -23.63 22.16
CA VAL A 161 22.42 -24.23 20.90
C VAL A 161 21.94 -23.10 19.99
N ASN A 162 22.38 -23.05 18.73
CA ASN A 162 22.13 -21.92 17.79
C ASN A 162 20.65 -21.48 17.65
N ILE A 163 19.69 -22.33 18.00
CA ILE A 163 18.24 -22.07 17.90
C ILE A 163 17.70 -21.34 19.14
N GLU A 164 18.44 -21.30 20.24
CA GLU A 164 17.98 -20.77 21.52
C GLU A 164 17.72 -19.26 21.53
N LEU A 165 18.34 -18.52 20.61
CA LEU A 165 18.13 -17.08 20.45
C LEU A 165 16.73 -16.73 19.93
N LEU A 166 16.02 -17.72 19.36
CA LEU A 166 14.64 -17.55 18.91
C LEU A 166 13.67 -17.31 20.06
N ILE A 167 13.93 -17.91 21.23
CA ILE A 167 13.03 -17.81 22.39
C ILE A 167 13.04 -16.38 22.99
N PRO A 168 14.21 -15.76 23.27
CA PRO A 168 14.28 -14.35 23.65
C PRO A 168 13.62 -13.42 22.63
N ILE A 169 13.78 -13.69 21.32
CA ILE A 169 13.14 -12.91 20.26
C ILE A 169 11.61 -12.99 20.38
N PHE A 170 11.03 -14.18 20.57
CA PHE A 170 9.58 -14.31 20.73
C PHE A 170 9.07 -13.66 22.02
N ILE A 171 9.79 -13.80 23.13
CA ILE A 171 9.42 -13.20 24.43
C ILE A 171 9.44 -11.68 24.35
N SER A 172 10.41 -11.10 23.62
CA SER A 172 10.55 -9.66 23.45
C SER A 172 9.59 -9.10 22.40
N PHE A 173 9.70 -9.57 21.16
CA PHE A 173 8.99 -8.99 20.02
C PHE A 173 7.55 -9.51 19.90
N GLY A 174 7.19 -10.64 20.50
CA GLY A 174 5.80 -11.14 20.50
C GLY A 174 4.82 -10.16 21.15
N PRO A 175 5.01 -9.80 22.44
CA PRO A 175 4.19 -8.77 23.10
C PRO A 175 4.30 -7.41 22.42
N ALA A 176 5.48 -7.06 21.93
CA ALA A 176 5.74 -5.77 21.31
C ALA A 176 4.99 -5.59 19.97
N LEU A 177 4.92 -6.65 19.16
CA LEU A 177 4.11 -6.69 17.94
C LEU A 177 2.61 -6.68 18.25
N LEU A 178 2.19 -7.31 19.35
CA LEU A 178 0.80 -7.27 19.80
C LEU A 178 0.39 -5.85 20.22
N ILE A 179 1.25 -5.14 20.95
CA ILE A 179 1.06 -3.73 21.31
C ILE A 179 1.00 -2.85 20.06
N LYS A 180 1.91 -3.04 19.10
CA LYS A 180 1.87 -2.36 17.80
C LYS A 180 0.54 -2.59 17.08
N TYR A 181 0.05 -3.82 17.07
CA TYR A 181 -1.21 -4.18 16.42
C TYR A 181 -2.40 -3.47 17.08
N LEU A 182 -2.47 -3.48 18.42
CA LEU A 182 -3.50 -2.78 19.18
C LEU A 182 -3.45 -1.26 18.95
N LEU A 183 -2.27 -0.65 19.07
CA LEU A 183 -2.07 0.79 18.80
C LEU A 183 -2.44 1.15 17.38
N SER A 184 -2.05 0.34 16.40
CA SER A 184 -2.44 0.54 15.01
C SER A 184 -3.95 0.51 14.83
N LYS A 185 -4.67 -0.35 15.54
CA LYS A 185 -6.13 -0.47 15.41
C LYS A 185 -6.84 0.69 16.08
N ILE A 186 -6.32 1.18 17.21
CA ILE A 186 -6.90 2.31 17.96
C ILE A 186 -6.65 3.64 17.24
N MET A 187 -5.42 3.87 16.77
CA MET A 187 -5.02 5.17 16.20
C MET A 187 -5.41 5.35 14.73
N TYR A 188 -5.58 4.27 13.98
CA TYR A 188 -5.83 4.30 12.53
C TYR A 188 -7.03 3.41 12.17
N SER A 189 -8.12 3.52 12.93
CA SER A 189 -9.32 2.66 12.83
C SER A 189 -10.09 2.81 11.50
N GLU A 190 -9.69 3.69 10.60
CA GLU A 190 -10.42 4.05 9.37
C GLU A 190 -9.79 3.55 8.05
N ASP A 191 -8.75 2.71 8.10
CA ASP A 191 -8.15 2.05 6.90
C ASP A 191 -8.28 0.51 6.93
#